data_AF-C7ZH85-F1
#
_entry.id   AF-C7ZH85-F1
#
_cell.length_a   1.000
_cell.length_b   1.000
_cell.length_c   1.000
_cell.angle_alpha   90.00
_cell.angle_beta   90.00
_cell.angle_gamma   90.00
#
_symmetry.space_group_name_H-M   'P 1'
#
loop_
_entity.id
_entity.type
_entity.pdbx_description
1 polymer ?
#
loop_
_entity_poly.entity_id
_entity_poly.type
_entity_poly.pdbx_seq_one_letter_code
_entity_poly.pdbx_strand_id
1 'polypeptide(L)'
;MTLLTSRSVASKCLKCSTFLAGKCAGTMASKRRMATEAVSFNRKDKKEGDISSVFTSFSGRKAEPLPERFRDLKANLTAGFEEQIQKSWDHLVEVLKVRTEEVAKKRESIIPQIQFSDIQTNNVSSASIDAVRRTGVAVIRGVVPKDTTEALLSDVRKYFSKHAFKGFPSDADQKVVYESYWSPSQVKARSHPNMLATQSWMNQFYHADADQKS
;
A
#
# COMPACT_ATOMS: atom_id res chain seq x y z
N MET A 1 -24.28 13.27 -11.23
CA MET A 1 -24.06 12.56 -9.96
C MET A 1 -22.82 13.15 -9.32
N THR A 2 -23.02 14.08 -8.39
CA THR A 2 -21.96 14.98 -7.89
C THR A 2 -21.13 14.27 -6.83
N LEU A 3 -19.84 14.07 -7.11
CA LEU A 3 -18.85 13.51 -6.20
C LEU A 3 -18.73 14.39 -4.94
N LEU A 4 -19.07 13.83 -3.78
CA LEU A 4 -18.80 14.44 -2.48
C LEU A 4 -17.31 14.30 -2.17
N THR A 5 -16.57 15.35 -2.49
CA THR A 5 -15.19 15.54 -2.02
C THR A 5 -15.18 15.58 -0.49
N SER A 6 -14.34 14.77 0.15
CA SER A 6 -14.17 14.76 1.62
C SER A 6 -13.49 16.07 2.07
N ARG A 7 -14.30 17.12 2.26
CA ARG A 7 -13.84 18.45 2.68
C ARG A 7 -13.73 18.52 4.20
N SER A 8 -12.61 19.07 4.69
CA SER A 8 -12.39 19.40 6.10
C SER A 8 -13.21 20.62 6.50
N VAL A 9 -14.32 20.42 7.19
CA VAL A 9 -15.24 21.48 7.60
C VAL A 9 -14.81 22.09 8.95
N ALA A 10 -14.98 23.40 9.11
CA ALA A 10 -14.65 24.11 10.35
C ALA A 10 -15.42 23.55 11.56
N SER A 11 -14.77 23.52 12.73
CA SER A 11 -15.35 22.98 13.98
C SER A 11 -16.68 23.62 14.37
N LYS A 12 -16.90 24.90 14.02
CA LYS A 12 -18.18 25.59 14.21
C LYS A 12 -19.32 24.99 13.39
N CYS A 13 -19.03 24.40 12.23
CA CYS A 13 -20.04 23.76 11.38
C CYS A 13 -20.47 22.41 11.95
N LEU A 14 -19.58 21.68 12.63
CA LEU A 14 -19.91 20.43 13.33
C LEU A 14 -20.94 20.62 14.46
N LYS A 15 -21.15 21.86 14.92
CA LYS A 15 -22.15 22.24 15.92
C LYS A 15 -23.38 22.94 15.34
N CYS A 16 -23.44 23.12 14.01
CA CYS A 16 -24.51 23.85 13.34
C CYS A 16 -25.62 22.88 12.89
N SER A 17 -26.84 23.09 13.37
CA SER A 17 -28.00 22.24 13.05
C SER A 17 -28.31 22.17 11.55
N THR A 18 -28.13 23.27 10.81
CA THR A 18 -28.36 23.32 9.36
C THR A 18 -27.32 22.52 8.57
N PHE A 19 -26.07 22.47 9.04
CA PHE A 19 -25.02 21.64 8.45
C PHE A 19 -25.24 20.16 8.75
N LEU A 20 -25.57 19.82 10.00
CA LEU A 20 -25.88 18.45 10.42
C LEU A 20 -27.13 17.90 9.71
N ALA A 21 -28.09 18.76 9.37
CA ALA A 21 -29.27 18.40 8.58
C ALA A 21 -28.99 18.24 7.06
N GLY A 22 -27.73 18.37 6.61
CA GLY A 22 -27.34 18.22 5.21
C GLY A 22 -27.80 19.34 4.27
N LYS A 23 -28.34 20.45 4.82
CA LYS A 23 -28.89 21.58 4.05
C LYS A 23 -27.86 22.70 3.79
N CYS A 24 -26.62 22.53 4.24
CA CYS A 24 -25.52 23.47 4.07
C CYS A 24 -24.21 22.71 3.86
N ALA A 25 -23.37 23.17 2.94
CA ALA A 25 -22.09 22.53 2.60
C ALA A 25 -20.96 22.79 3.64
N GLY A 26 -21.20 23.67 4.61
CA GLY A 26 -20.23 24.02 5.65
C GLY A 26 -19.12 24.97 5.17
N THR A 27 -18.48 25.66 6.13
CA THR A 27 -17.35 26.55 5.86
C THR A 27 -16.05 25.78 6.05
N MET A 28 -15.07 25.98 5.15
CA MET A 28 -13.76 25.34 5.25
C MET A 28 -13.03 25.77 6.53
N ALA A 29 -12.36 24.83 7.20
CA ALA A 29 -11.44 25.17 8.28
C ALA A 29 -10.27 26.00 7.71
N SER A 30 -10.01 27.17 8.27
CA SER A 30 -8.87 28.00 7.84
C SER A 30 -7.56 27.30 8.16
N LYS A 31 -6.72 27.15 7.11
CA LYS A 31 -5.35 26.60 7.09
C LYS A 31 -5.14 25.30 7.87
N ARG A 32 -5.13 24.17 7.14
CA ARG A 32 -4.25 23.05 7.52
C ARG A 32 -2.84 23.62 7.70
N ARG A 33 -2.27 23.57 8.90
CA ARG A 33 -0.81 23.60 9.01
C ARG A 33 -0.32 22.40 8.21
N MET A 34 0.51 22.67 7.20
CA MET A 34 1.19 21.61 6.47
C MET A 34 1.99 20.79 7.47
N ALA A 35 2.10 19.48 7.25
CA ALA A 35 2.91 18.56 8.04
C ALA A 35 4.44 18.83 7.92
N THR A 36 4.84 20.01 7.46
CA THR A 36 6.22 20.45 7.25
C THR A 36 6.66 21.58 8.17
N GLU A 37 5.89 21.97 9.19
CA GLU A 37 6.52 22.59 10.36
C GLU A 37 7.39 21.51 11.04
N ALA A 38 8.66 21.49 10.65
CA ALA A 38 9.68 20.63 11.21
C ALA A 38 9.81 20.94 12.71
N VAL A 39 9.07 20.19 13.52
CA VAL A 39 9.45 19.98 14.91
C VAL A 39 10.75 19.21 14.83
N SER A 40 11.86 19.85 15.23
CA SER A 40 13.16 19.21 15.41
C SER A 40 13.02 18.13 16.48
N PHE A 41 12.54 16.95 16.10
CA PHE A 41 12.73 15.76 16.89
C PHE A 41 14.22 15.46 16.82
N ASN A 42 14.91 15.60 17.95
CA ASN A 42 16.17 14.92 18.19
C ASN A 42 15.93 13.43 17.88
N ARG A 43 16.22 13.00 16.66
CA ARG A 43 16.27 11.58 16.29
C ARG A 43 17.46 11.02 17.05
N LYS A 44 17.19 10.48 18.25
CA LYS A 44 18.04 9.42 18.79
C LYS A 44 18.00 8.30 17.77
N ASP A 45 19.16 7.96 17.21
CA ASP A 45 19.29 6.78 16.36
C ASP A 45 18.66 5.58 17.08
N LYS A 46 17.57 5.08 16.49
CA LYS A 46 16.92 3.88 17.00
C LYS A 46 17.93 2.75 16.86
N LYS A 47 18.24 2.07 17.97
CA LYS A 47 18.95 0.79 17.95
C LYS A 47 18.28 -0.10 16.90
N GLU A 48 19.07 -0.62 15.98
CA GLU A 48 18.67 -1.49 14.89
C GLU A 48 17.90 -2.70 15.46
N GLY A 49 16.57 -2.65 15.38
CA GLY A 49 15.69 -3.68 15.90
C GLY A 49 15.40 -4.73 14.83
N ASP A 50 15.41 -6.00 15.24
CA ASP A 50 14.96 -7.14 14.43
C ASP A 50 13.52 -6.92 13.94
N ILE A 51 13.22 -7.33 12.70
CA ILE A 51 11.91 -7.19 12.04
C ILE A 51 10.76 -7.75 12.91
N SER A 52 11.04 -8.74 13.76
CA SER A 52 10.10 -9.30 14.74
C SER A 52 9.57 -8.27 15.76
N SER A 53 10.32 -7.19 16.02
CA SER A 53 9.93 -6.10 16.93
C SER A 53 8.92 -5.12 16.34
N VAL A 54 8.80 -5.08 15.01
CA VAL A 54 7.91 -4.15 14.28
C VAL A 54 6.54 -4.80 14.02
N PHE A 55 6.49 -6.12 13.91
CA PHE A 55 5.28 -6.85 13.58
C PHE A 55 4.75 -7.61 14.81
N THR A 56 3.87 -6.96 15.58
CA THR A 56 3.17 -7.56 16.73
C THR A 56 2.48 -8.88 16.37
N SER A 57 1.99 -9.00 15.13
CA SER A 57 1.34 -10.21 14.60
C SER A 57 2.23 -11.45 14.55
N PHE A 58 3.57 -11.29 14.45
CA PHE A 58 4.52 -12.42 14.52
C PHE A 58 4.97 -12.73 15.95
N SER A 59 4.76 -11.81 16.89
CA SER A 59 5.28 -11.90 18.25
C SER A 59 4.39 -12.69 19.22
N GLY A 60 3.18 -13.08 18.81
CA GLY A 60 2.18 -13.73 19.67
C GLY A 60 1.67 -12.85 20.83
N ARG A 61 2.10 -11.59 20.92
CA ARG A 61 1.70 -10.65 21.96
C ARG A 61 0.27 -10.17 21.71
N LYS A 62 -0.56 -10.19 22.74
CA LYS A 62 -1.87 -9.51 22.71
C LYS A 62 -1.64 -8.02 22.51
N ALA A 63 -2.37 -7.43 21.58
CA ALA A 63 -2.29 -5.99 21.34
C ALA A 63 -2.82 -5.25 22.58
N GLU A 64 -1.98 -4.42 23.18
CA GLU A 64 -2.41 -3.51 24.24
C GLU A 64 -3.48 -2.53 23.72
N PRO A 65 -4.47 -2.16 24.55
CA PRO A 65 -5.46 -1.17 24.16
C PRO A 65 -4.80 0.13 23.68
N LEU A 66 -5.23 0.61 22.52
CA LEU A 66 -4.74 1.89 22.00
C LEU A 66 -5.19 3.05 22.92
N PRO A 67 -4.39 4.13 23.04
CA PRO A 67 -4.74 5.30 23.84
C PRO A 67 -6.13 5.88 23.51
N GLU A 68 -6.77 6.50 24.50
CA GLU A 68 -8.15 7.01 24.43
C GLU A 68 -8.42 7.95 23.25
N ARG A 69 -7.41 8.72 22.81
CA ARG A 69 -7.51 9.58 21.61
C ARG A 69 -8.02 8.86 20.36
N PHE A 70 -7.82 7.55 20.23
CA PHE A 70 -8.31 6.77 19.09
C PHE A 70 -9.81 6.50 19.18
N ARG A 71 -10.39 6.45 20.39
CA ARG A 71 -11.85 6.43 20.58
C ARG A 71 -12.45 7.75 20.14
N ASP A 72 -11.87 8.86 20.60
CA ASP A 72 -12.36 10.20 20.24
C ASP A 72 -12.23 10.45 18.73
N LEU A 73 -11.14 9.98 18.11
CA LEU A 73 -10.97 10.02 16.66
C LEU A 73 -12.08 9.24 15.92
N LYS A 74 -12.42 8.02 16.38
CA LYS A 74 -13.52 7.25 15.79
C LYS A 74 -14.84 8.02 15.90
N ALA A 75 -15.16 8.54 17.09
CA ALA A 75 -16.37 9.33 17.30
C ALA A 75 -16.43 10.56 16.37
N ASN A 76 -15.31 11.29 16.25
CA ASN A 76 -15.23 12.47 15.37
C ASN A 76 -15.38 12.13 13.88
N LEU A 77 -14.97 10.94 13.44
CA LEU A 77 -15.11 10.50 12.05
C LEU A 77 -16.52 10.01 11.72
N THR A 78 -17.27 9.51 12.72
CA THR A 78 -18.58 8.88 12.52
C THR A 78 -19.76 9.79 12.86
N ALA A 79 -19.56 10.80 13.71
CA ALA A 79 -20.62 11.66 14.22
C ALA A 79 -21.45 12.32 13.10
N GLY A 80 -22.77 12.11 13.13
CA GLY A 80 -23.72 12.63 12.15
C GLY A 80 -23.79 11.84 10.83
N PHE A 81 -23.01 10.77 10.68
CA PHE A 81 -23.01 9.89 9.51
C PHE A 81 -23.26 8.42 9.88
N GLU A 82 -23.75 8.14 11.08
CA GLU A 82 -23.83 6.78 11.65
C GLU A 82 -24.64 5.84 10.77
N GLU A 83 -25.82 6.29 10.33
CA GLU A 83 -26.71 5.49 9.48
C GLU A 83 -26.12 5.26 8.08
N GLN A 84 -25.46 6.27 7.49
CA GLN A 84 -24.83 6.13 6.17
C GLN A 84 -23.62 5.20 6.23
N ILE A 85 -22.85 5.26 7.32
CA ILE A 85 -21.71 4.36 7.55
C ILE A 85 -22.23 2.93 7.70
N GLN A 86 -23.27 2.70 8.51
CA GLN A 86 -23.86 1.37 8.65
C GLN A 86 -24.36 0.82 7.31
N LYS A 87 -25.15 1.59 6.56
CA LYS A 87 -25.65 1.17 5.23
C LYS A 87 -24.52 0.88 4.24
N SER A 88 -23.49 1.73 4.21
CA SER A 88 -22.35 1.52 3.30
C SER A 88 -21.51 0.31 3.70
N TRP A 89 -21.38 0.03 5.00
CA TRP A 89 -20.75 -1.18 5.52
C TRP A 89 -21.52 -2.43 5.14
N ASP A 90 -22.84 -2.46 5.35
CA ASP A 90 -23.68 -3.62 5.01
C ASP A 90 -23.61 -3.91 3.51
N HIS A 91 -23.67 -2.88 2.67
CA HIS A 91 -23.49 -3.03 1.23
C HIS A 91 -22.08 -3.53 0.86
N LEU A 92 -21.03 -3.01 1.50
CA LEU A 92 -19.65 -3.46 1.29
C LEU A 92 -19.50 -4.94 1.61
N VAL A 93 -20.11 -5.43 2.70
CA VAL A 93 -20.07 -6.85 3.08
C VAL A 93 -20.68 -7.73 1.99
N GLU A 94 -21.82 -7.35 1.41
CA GLU A 94 -22.44 -8.12 0.30
C GLU A 94 -21.56 -8.12 -0.96
N VAL A 95 -20.98 -6.97 -1.31
CA VAL A 95 -20.04 -6.89 -2.43
C VAL A 95 -18.81 -7.78 -2.18
N LEU A 96 -18.27 -7.78 -0.96
CA LEU A 96 -17.12 -8.60 -0.60
C LEU A 96 -17.42 -10.09 -0.66
N LYS A 97 -18.62 -10.54 -0.26
CA LYS A 97 -19.02 -11.96 -0.38
C LYS A 97 -18.88 -12.46 -1.82
N VAL A 98 -19.47 -11.73 -2.77
CA VAL A 98 -19.38 -12.06 -4.20
C VAL A 98 -17.93 -12.10 -4.67
N ARG A 99 -17.10 -11.14 -4.23
CA ARG A 99 -15.69 -11.07 -4.62
C ARG A 99 -14.87 -12.21 -4.00
N THR A 100 -15.13 -12.58 -2.75
CA THR A 100 -14.47 -13.70 -2.08
C THR A 100 -14.84 -15.03 -2.73
N GLU A 101 -16.09 -15.23 -3.14
CA GLU A 101 -16.52 -16.41 -3.91
C GLU A 101 -15.82 -16.47 -5.28
N GLU A 102 -15.72 -15.34 -5.99
CA GLU A 102 -14.98 -15.27 -7.25
C GLU A 102 -13.50 -15.66 -7.08
N VAL A 103 -12.85 -15.15 -6.03
CA VAL A 103 -11.46 -15.51 -5.67
C VAL A 103 -11.35 -16.99 -5.33
N ALA A 104 -12.26 -17.54 -4.53
CA ALA A 104 -12.26 -18.95 -4.15
C ALA A 104 -12.43 -19.88 -5.37
N LYS A 105 -13.27 -19.47 -6.33
CA LYS A 105 -13.52 -20.22 -7.57
C LYS A 105 -12.36 -20.14 -8.56
N LYS A 106 -11.83 -18.93 -8.81
CA LYS A 106 -10.78 -18.70 -9.83
C LYS A 106 -9.37 -19.01 -9.33
N ARG A 107 -9.12 -18.89 -8.02
CA ARG A 107 -7.80 -19.09 -7.40
C ARG A 107 -6.69 -18.34 -8.16
N GLU A 108 -5.58 -18.99 -8.49
CA GLU A 108 -4.44 -18.41 -9.20
C GLU A 108 -4.79 -17.82 -10.58
N SER A 109 -5.84 -18.33 -11.24
CA SER A 109 -6.25 -17.83 -12.56
C SER A 109 -6.88 -16.44 -12.51
N ILE A 110 -7.23 -15.94 -11.31
CA ILE A 110 -7.72 -14.56 -11.15
C ILE A 110 -6.60 -13.53 -11.36
N ILE A 111 -5.34 -13.91 -11.16
CA ILE A 111 -4.20 -13.00 -11.24
C ILE A 111 -3.86 -12.77 -12.72
N PRO A 112 -3.99 -11.55 -13.25
CA PRO A 112 -3.66 -11.24 -14.63
C PRO A 112 -2.18 -11.51 -14.90
N GLN A 113 -1.90 -12.13 -16.04
CA GLN A 113 -0.54 -12.40 -16.50
C GLN A 113 -0.28 -11.63 -17.79
N ILE A 114 0.80 -10.87 -17.84
CA ILE A 114 1.14 -9.96 -18.94
C ILE A 114 2.58 -10.25 -19.36
N GLN A 115 2.84 -10.30 -20.66
CA GLN A 115 4.20 -10.44 -21.16
C GLN A 115 4.87 -9.07 -21.19
N PHE A 116 6.11 -8.99 -20.74
CA PHE A 116 6.88 -7.76 -20.81
C PHE A 116 7.03 -7.24 -22.25
N SER A 117 7.10 -8.14 -23.24
CA SER A 117 7.10 -7.77 -24.67
C SER A 117 5.90 -6.92 -25.06
N ASP A 118 4.71 -7.24 -24.53
CA ASP A 118 3.48 -6.52 -24.85
C ASP A 118 3.49 -5.12 -24.23
N ILE A 119 4.13 -4.97 -23.06
CA ILE A 119 4.37 -3.66 -22.45
C ILE A 119 5.31 -2.83 -23.34
N GLN A 120 6.41 -3.43 -23.82
CA GLN A 120 7.38 -2.72 -24.65
C GLN A 120 6.80 -2.24 -25.98
N THR A 121 5.88 -3.01 -26.57
CA THR A 121 5.23 -2.67 -27.84
C THR A 121 3.91 -1.93 -27.65
N ASN A 122 3.53 -1.55 -26.43
CA ASN A 122 2.24 -0.94 -26.09
C ASN A 122 1.01 -1.74 -26.57
N ASN A 123 1.09 -3.07 -26.54
CA ASN A 123 0.05 -4.00 -27.01
C ASN A 123 -0.72 -4.69 -25.88
N VAL A 124 -0.61 -4.22 -24.64
CA VAL A 124 -1.41 -4.75 -23.53
C VAL A 124 -2.88 -4.38 -23.74
N SER A 125 -3.76 -5.39 -23.76
CA SER A 125 -5.18 -5.17 -23.99
C SER A 125 -5.84 -4.37 -22.87
N SER A 126 -6.89 -3.60 -23.20
CA SER A 126 -7.71 -2.89 -22.21
C SER A 126 -8.31 -3.84 -21.18
N ALA A 127 -8.75 -5.04 -21.60
CA ALA A 127 -9.26 -6.06 -20.71
C ALA A 127 -8.22 -6.52 -19.67
N SER A 128 -6.95 -6.66 -20.07
CA SER A 128 -5.86 -6.99 -19.13
C SER A 128 -5.62 -5.83 -18.16
N ILE A 129 -5.62 -4.59 -18.63
CA ILE A 129 -5.49 -3.39 -17.78
C ILE A 129 -6.62 -3.33 -16.74
N ASP A 130 -7.87 -3.55 -17.17
CA ASP A 130 -9.02 -3.57 -16.29
C ASP A 130 -8.96 -4.72 -15.28
N ALA A 131 -8.46 -5.89 -15.70
CA ALA A 131 -8.22 -7.01 -14.80
C ALA A 131 -7.17 -6.68 -13.73
N VAL A 132 -6.08 -5.99 -14.11
CA VAL A 132 -5.06 -5.51 -13.15
C VAL A 132 -5.68 -4.51 -12.18
N ARG A 133 -6.45 -3.53 -12.66
CA ARG A 133 -7.16 -2.57 -11.78
C ARG A 133 -8.15 -3.26 -10.84
N ARG A 134 -8.88 -4.25 -11.34
CA ARG A 134 -9.89 -4.99 -10.58
C ARG A 134 -9.30 -5.89 -9.51
N THR A 135 -8.12 -6.46 -9.76
CA THR A 135 -7.44 -7.37 -8.81
C THR A 135 -6.40 -6.68 -7.93
N GLY A 136 -5.89 -5.52 -8.36
CA GLY A 136 -4.82 -4.78 -7.67
C GLY A 136 -3.45 -5.45 -7.78
N VAL A 137 -3.31 -6.52 -8.56
CA VAL A 137 -2.08 -7.31 -8.70
C VAL A 137 -1.90 -7.79 -10.14
N ALA A 138 -0.66 -8.11 -10.53
CA ALA A 138 -0.33 -8.68 -11.83
C ALA A 138 0.95 -9.52 -11.76
N VAL A 139 1.08 -10.50 -12.64
CA VAL A 139 2.34 -11.17 -12.93
C VAL A 139 2.84 -10.69 -14.29
N ILE A 140 4.02 -10.07 -14.31
CA ILE A 140 4.66 -9.63 -15.55
C ILE A 140 5.78 -10.60 -15.88
N ARG A 141 5.62 -11.37 -16.95
CA ARG A 141 6.56 -12.42 -17.35
C ARG A 141 7.61 -11.88 -18.31
N GLY A 142 8.84 -12.36 -18.16
CA GLY A 142 9.94 -12.01 -19.06
C GLY A 142 10.51 -10.61 -18.86
N VAL A 143 10.29 -9.98 -17.69
CA VAL A 143 10.89 -8.67 -17.38
C VAL A 143 12.42 -8.76 -17.43
N VAL A 144 13.00 -9.72 -16.73
CA VAL A 144 14.44 -10.02 -16.79
C VAL A 144 14.60 -11.39 -17.46
N PRO A 145 15.51 -11.53 -18.45
CA PRO A 145 15.79 -12.82 -19.06
C PRO A 145 16.21 -13.86 -18.03
N LYS A 146 15.81 -15.12 -18.24
CA LYS A 146 16.03 -16.21 -17.30
C LYS A 146 17.51 -16.35 -16.93
N ASP A 147 18.42 -16.34 -17.91
CA ASP A 147 19.85 -16.51 -17.69
C ASP A 147 20.42 -15.39 -16.81
N THR A 148 19.99 -14.15 -17.04
CA THR A 148 20.36 -12.99 -16.21
C THR A 148 19.82 -13.16 -14.78
N THR A 149 18.59 -13.63 -14.62
CA THR A 149 18.01 -13.90 -13.29
C THR A 149 18.77 -15.00 -12.54
N GLU A 150 19.13 -16.09 -13.22
CA GLU A 150 19.90 -17.20 -12.65
C GLU A 150 21.31 -16.76 -12.23
N ALA A 151 21.97 -15.94 -13.06
CA ALA A 151 23.27 -15.34 -12.71
C ALA A 151 23.16 -14.44 -11.47
N LEU A 152 22.17 -13.55 -11.41
CA LEU A 152 21.94 -12.68 -10.26
C LEU A 152 21.67 -13.47 -8.98
N LEU A 153 20.92 -14.59 -9.08
CA LEU A 153 20.64 -15.50 -7.97
C LEU A 153 21.91 -16.22 -7.50
N SER A 154 22.74 -16.70 -8.42
CA SER A 154 24.02 -17.32 -8.09
C SER A 154 24.96 -16.33 -7.38
N ASP A 155 25.05 -15.10 -7.91
CA ASP A 155 25.87 -14.03 -7.35
C ASP A 155 25.42 -13.64 -5.93
N VAL A 156 24.11 -13.51 -5.68
CA VAL A 156 23.62 -13.15 -4.34
C VAL A 156 23.84 -14.29 -3.33
N ARG A 157 23.67 -15.55 -3.74
CA ARG A 157 23.99 -16.71 -2.89
C ARG A 157 25.46 -16.75 -2.52
N LYS A 158 26.35 -16.49 -3.50
CA LYS A 158 27.79 -16.39 -3.26
C LYS A 158 28.11 -15.22 -2.33
N TYR A 159 27.48 -14.06 -2.53
CA TYR A 159 27.65 -12.90 -1.66
C TYR A 159 27.23 -13.20 -0.21
N PHE A 160 26.11 -13.90 -0.02
CA PHE A 160 25.60 -14.30 1.30
C PHE A 160 26.41 -15.43 1.95
N SER A 161 27.04 -16.32 1.18
CA SER A 161 27.93 -17.34 1.74
C SER A 161 29.22 -16.76 2.35
N LYS A 162 29.60 -15.54 1.94
CA LYS A 162 30.87 -14.89 2.34
C LYS A 162 30.72 -13.93 3.51
N HIS A 163 29.49 -13.60 3.92
CA HIS A 163 29.23 -12.63 4.98
C HIS A 163 28.07 -13.12 5.85
N ALA A 164 28.18 -12.92 7.16
CA ALA A 164 27.06 -13.16 8.07
C ALA A 164 26.05 -12.01 7.95
N PHE A 165 24.78 -12.34 7.72
CA PHE A 165 23.68 -11.38 7.70
C PHE A 165 22.72 -11.65 8.85
N LYS A 166 22.22 -10.57 9.46
CA LYS A 166 21.03 -10.64 10.30
C LYS A 166 19.82 -10.99 9.43
N GLY A 167 18.79 -11.52 10.07
CA GLY A 167 17.60 -11.97 9.35
C GLY A 167 16.63 -12.72 10.23
N PHE A 168 15.52 -13.13 9.64
CA PHE A 168 14.48 -13.91 10.30
C PHE A 168 14.37 -15.30 9.67
N PRO A 169 14.24 -16.39 10.47
CA PRO A 169 14.34 -16.42 11.93
C PRO A 169 15.74 -16.03 12.45
N SER A 170 15.82 -15.34 13.58
CA SER A 170 17.08 -14.77 14.09
C SER A 170 18.05 -15.81 14.68
N ASP A 171 17.52 -16.95 15.09
CA ASP A 171 18.22 -18.11 15.68
C ASP A 171 18.65 -19.18 14.66
N ALA A 172 18.08 -19.19 13.45
CA ALA A 172 18.42 -20.17 12.42
C ALA A 172 19.68 -19.80 11.64
N ASP A 173 20.55 -20.76 11.31
CA ASP A 173 21.72 -20.50 10.45
C ASP A 173 21.30 -20.07 9.03
N GLN A 174 20.20 -20.64 8.52
CA GLN A 174 19.59 -20.24 7.26
C GLN A 174 18.44 -19.26 7.52
N LYS A 175 18.59 -18.02 7.05
CA LYS A 175 17.54 -17.00 7.13
C LYS A 175 16.53 -17.19 5.99
N VAL A 176 15.26 -16.91 6.26
CA VAL A 176 14.19 -16.80 5.24
C VAL A 176 14.13 -15.36 4.73
N VAL A 177 14.33 -14.39 5.63
CA VAL A 177 14.45 -12.97 5.31
C VAL A 177 15.86 -12.52 5.68
N TYR A 178 16.61 -12.00 4.70
CA TYR A 178 17.96 -11.46 4.93
C TYR A 178 17.90 -9.94 5.03
N GLU A 179 18.48 -9.37 6.09
CA GLU A 179 18.63 -7.92 6.27
C GLU A 179 19.81 -7.40 5.44
N SER A 180 19.71 -7.52 4.12
CA SER A 180 20.70 -7.04 3.15
C SER A 180 20.03 -6.17 2.10
N TYR A 181 20.59 -4.99 1.84
CA TYR A 181 19.96 -3.98 0.99
C TYR A 181 20.76 -3.62 -0.26
N TRP A 182 22.09 -3.83 -0.23
CA TRP A 182 23.04 -3.27 -1.19
C TRP A 182 23.91 -4.32 -1.90
N SER A 183 23.51 -5.59 -1.92
CA SER A 183 24.26 -6.58 -2.70
C SER A 183 24.31 -6.15 -4.19
N PRO A 184 25.41 -6.40 -4.91
CA PRO A 184 25.51 -6.04 -6.32
C PRO A 184 24.35 -6.58 -7.17
N SER A 185 23.88 -7.80 -6.89
CA SER A 185 22.71 -8.39 -7.57
C SER A 185 21.43 -7.60 -7.34
N GLN A 186 21.17 -7.14 -6.11
CA GLN A 186 19.99 -6.32 -5.80
C GLN A 186 20.04 -4.98 -6.52
N VAL A 187 21.21 -4.31 -6.53
CA VAL A 187 21.37 -3.03 -7.22
C VAL A 187 21.13 -3.20 -8.72
N LYS A 188 21.78 -4.19 -9.36
CA LYS A 188 21.60 -4.51 -10.78
C LYS A 188 20.15 -4.85 -11.13
N ALA A 189 19.46 -5.62 -10.29
CA ALA A 189 18.06 -5.97 -10.51
C ALA A 189 17.14 -4.74 -10.44
N ARG A 190 17.35 -3.84 -9.46
CA ARG A 190 16.57 -2.59 -9.33
C ARG A 190 16.82 -1.62 -10.48
N SER A 191 18.06 -1.53 -10.96
CA SER A 191 18.45 -0.64 -12.06
C SER A 191 18.27 -1.26 -13.45
N HIS A 192 17.73 -2.47 -13.56
CA HIS A 192 17.57 -3.14 -14.85
C HIS A 192 16.60 -2.34 -15.74
N PRO A 193 16.93 -2.01 -17.01
CA PRO A 193 16.08 -1.17 -17.87
C PRO A 193 14.63 -1.67 -17.96
N ASN A 194 14.45 -2.99 -18.12
CA ASN A 194 13.11 -3.59 -18.17
C ASN A 194 12.34 -3.49 -16.84
N MET A 195 13.03 -3.51 -15.70
CA MET A 195 12.39 -3.30 -14.38
C MET A 195 11.90 -1.86 -14.26
N LEU A 196 12.71 -0.89 -14.65
CA LEU A 196 12.34 0.54 -14.67
C LEU A 196 11.18 0.81 -15.64
N ALA A 197 11.22 0.22 -16.85
CA ALA A 197 10.13 0.32 -17.82
C ALA A 197 8.83 -0.29 -17.28
N THR A 198 8.92 -1.45 -16.62
CA THR A 198 7.79 -2.11 -15.96
C THR A 198 7.19 -1.23 -14.84
N GLN A 199 8.04 -0.65 -14.00
CA GLN A 199 7.60 0.25 -12.92
C GLN A 199 6.93 1.51 -13.49
N SER A 200 7.51 2.11 -14.53
CA SER A 200 6.93 3.26 -15.23
C SER A 200 5.54 2.93 -15.78
N TRP A 201 5.39 1.78 -16.45
CA TRP A 201 4.11 1.31 -16.98
C TRP A 201 3.07 1.09 -15.86
N MET A 202 3.44 0.43 -14.76
CA MET A 202 2.55 0.24 -13.61
C MET A 202 2.09 1.56 -12.98
N ASN A 203 2.97 2.57 -12.94
CA ASN A 203 2.66 3.88 -12.37
C ASN A 203 1.58 4.62 -13.17
N GLN A 204 1.40 4.32 -14.46
CA GLN A 204 0.36 4.92 -15.30
C GLN A 204 -1.06 4.52 -14.87
N PHE A 205 -1.22 3.51 -14.01
CA PHE A 205 -2.54 3.15 -13.48
C PHE A 205 -3.04 4.10 -12.40
N TYR A 206 -2.13 4.88 -11.80
CA TYR A 206 -2.47 5.84 -10.77
C TYR A 206 -2.72 7.21 -11.39
N HIS A 207 -3.70 7.91 -10.85
CA HIS A 207 -4.06 9.26 -11.26
C HIS A 207 -4.10 10.13 -10.01
N ALA A 208 -3.62 11.36 -10.13
CA ALA A 208 -3.79 12.40 -9.13
C ALA A 208 -4.61 13.54 -9.75
N ASP A 209 -5.43 14.19 -8.94
CA ASP A 209 -6.16 15.36 -9.39
C ASP A 209 -5.15 16.46 -9.79
N ALA A 210 -5.45 17.22 -10.84
CA ALA A 210 -4.55 18.28 -11.34
C ALA A 210 -4.21 19.34 -10.26
N ASP A 211 -5.09 19.50 -9.26
CA ASP A 211 -4.96 20.47 -8.18
C ASP A 211 -4.25 19.90 -6.93
N GLN A 212 -3.90 18.61 -6.95
CA GLN A 212 -3.25 17.94 -5.84
C GLN A 212 -1.77 18.37 -5.79
N LYS A 213 -1.47 19.36 -4.93
CA LYS A 213 -0.10 19.86 -4.72
C LYS A 213 0.82 18.71 -4.31
N SER A 214 1.87 18.49 -5.11
CA SER A 214 3.01 17.62 -4.81
C SER A 214 3.79 18.10 -3.59
#